data_AF-A0A6I6MZR8-F1
#
_entry.id   AF-A0A6I6MZR8-F1
#
_cell.length_a   1.000
_cell.length_b   1.000
_cell.length_c   1.000
_cell.angle_alpha   90.00
_cell.angle_beta   90.00
_cell.angle_gamma   90.00
#
_symmetry.space_group_name_H-M   'P 1'
#
loop_
_entity.id
_entity.type
_entity.pdbx_description
1 polymer ?
#
loop_
_entity_poly.entity_id
_entity_poly.type
_entity_poly.pdbx_seq_one_letter_code
_entity_poly.pdbx_strand_id
1 'polypeptide(L)'
;MLRPDPAQRERLVEIRDNLIARIAEAEREGWLGEVEGLQVSLAGAQDKLTQLDTEATRRTTTVSLGMPTFGQIAARAENPTPIPGPRG
;
A
#
# COMPACT_ATOMS: atom_id res chain seq x y z
N MET A 1 -9.19 -10.62 -11.23
CA MET A 1 -8.44 -9.37 -10.99
C MET A 1 -9.07 -8.69 -9.79
N LEU A 2 -8.31 -8.51 -8.69
CA LEU A 2 -8.82 -7.91 -7.46
C LEU A 2 -8.83 -6.38 -7.67
N ARG A 3 -10.02 -5.78 -7.73
CA ARG A 3 -10.16 -4.33 -7.63
C ARG A 3 -9.53 -3.91 -6.29
N PRO A 4 -8.83 -2.76 -6.20
CA PRO A 4 -8.58 -2.16 -4.89
C PRO A 4 -9.94 -2.01 -4.21
N ASP A 5 -10.07 -2.67 -3.06
CA ASP A 5 -11.36 -2.82 -2.41
C ASP A 5 -11.76 -1.44 -1.87
N PRO A 6 -12.91 -0.88 -2.29
CA PRO A 6 -13.35 0.43 -1.81
C PRO A 6 -13.48 0.46 -0.28
N ALA A 7 -13.80 -0.67 0.36
CA ALA A 7 -13.85 -0.76 1.82
C ALA A 7 -12.46 -0.66 2.46
N GLN A 8 -11.37 -1.01 1.74
CA GLN A 8 -10.00 -0.80 2.23
C GLN A 8 -9.66 0.70 2.31
N ARG A 9 -10.12 1.49 1.33
CA ARG A 9 -9.93 2.95 1.34
C ARG A 9 -10.76 3.59 2.45
N GLU A 10 -12.02 3.21 2.59
CA GLU A 10 -12.91 3.71 3.65
C GLU A 10 -12.33 3.41 5.04
N ARG A 11 -11.85 2.19 5.27
CA ARG A 11 -11.20 1.81 6.53
C ARG A 11 -9.96 2.64 6.85
N LEU A 12 -9.14 2.97 5.84
CA LEU A 12 -7.96 3.82 6.05
C LEU A 12 -8.33 5.27 6.38
N VAL A 13 -9.44 5.77 5.82
CA VAL A 13 -10.00 7.08 6.16
C VAL A 13 -10.46 7.10 7.62
N GLU A 14 -11.18 6.06 8.06
CA GLU A 14 -11.59 5.93 9.47
C GLU A 14 -10.39 5.88 10.42
N ILE A 15 -9.33 5.12 10.07
CA ILE A 15 -8.09 5.06 10.85
C ILE A 15 -7.42 6.43 10.94
N ARG A 16 -7.33 7.16 9.82
CA ARG A 16 -6.77 8.51 9.78
C ARG A 16 -7.54 9.45 10.71
N ASP A 17 -8.87 9.44 10.65
CA ASP A 17 -9.70 10.33 11.44
C ASP A 17 -9.61 9.98 12.94
N ASN A 18 -9.50 8.69 13.28
CA ASN A 18 -9.23 8.26 14.65
C ASN A 18 -7.85 8.70 15.16
N LEU A 19 -6.80 8.60 14.33
CA LEU A 19 -5.45 9.04 14.67
C LEU A 19 -5.41 10.55 14.92
N ILE A 20 -6.10 11.35 14.09
CA ILE A 20 -6.22 12.81 14.31
C ILE A 20 -6.87 13.11 15.65
N ALA A 21 -7.97 12.41 15.99
CA ALA A 21 -8.62 12.57 17.28
C ALA A 21 -7.72 12.20 18.47
N ARG A 22 -6.95 11.10 18.35
CA ARG A 22 -5.98 10.68 19.37
C ARG A 22 -4.80 11.63 19.52
N ILE A 23 -4.31 12.20 18.43
CA ILE A 23 -3.25 13.23 18.47
C ILE A 23 -3.77 14.44 19.24
N ALA A 24 -4.97 14.93 18.92
CA ALA A 24 -5.55 16.07 19.61
C ALA A 24 -5.76 15.81 21.11
N GLU A 25 -6.09 14.58 21.51
CA GLU A 25 -6.18 14.20 22.93
C GLU A 25 -4.80 14.16 23.60
N ALA A 26 -3.83 13.50 22.97
CA ALA A 26 -2.48 13.38 23.51
C ALA A 26 -1.79 14.76 23.61
N GLU A 27 -2.07 15.70 22.71
CA GLU A 27 -1.61 17.09 22.79
C GLU A 27 -2.25 17.83 23.98
N ARG A 28 -3.56 17.64 24.24
CA ARG A 28 -4.26 18.25 25.38
C ARG A 28 -3.76 17.71 26.72
N GLU A 29 -3.57 16.40 26.80
CA GLU A 29 -3.11 15.71 28.01
C GLU A 29 -1.58 15.81 28.20
N GLY A 30 -0.86 16.39 27.24
CA GLY A 30 0.58 16.59 27.30
C GLY A 30 1.41 15.31 27.12
N TRP A 31 0.83 14.27 26.51
CA TRP A 31 1.50 13.00 26.23
C TRP A 31 2.35 13.09 24.96
N LEU A 32 3.39 13.95 24.99
CA LEU A 32 4.25 14.21 23.83
C LEU A 32 4.85 12.94 23.20
N GLY A 33 5.25 11.96 24.01
CA GLY A 33 5.81 10.70 23.50
C GLY A 33 4.82 9.87 22.70
N GLU A 34 3.52 10.01 22.97
CA GLU A 34 2.48 9.31 22.23
C GLU A 34 2.05 10.09 20.99
N VAL A 35 2.08 11.44 21.04
CA VAL A 35 1.84 12.31 19.88
C VAL A 35 2.80 11.99 18.74
N GLU A 36 4.11 11.86 19.00
CA GLU A 36 5.10 11.57 17.95
C GLU A 36 4.80 10.23 17.23
N GLY A 37 4.51 9.17 18.00
CA GLY A 37 4.17 7.86 17.44
C GLY A 37 2.86 7.88 16.64
N LEU A 38 1.88 8.67 17.09
CA LEU A 38 0.60 8.85 16.39
C LEU A 38 0.77 9.66 15.10
N GLN A 39 1.61 10.69 15.09
CA GLN A 39 1.91 11.48 13.88
C GLN A 39 2.61 10.64 12.81
N VAL A 40 3.57 9.80 13.18
CA VAL A 40 4.22 8.84 12.26
C VAL A 40 3.20 7.87 11.68
N SER A 41 2.29 7.37 12.53
CA SER A 41 1.20 6.47 12.09
C SER A 41 0.22 7.17 11.15
N LEU A 42 -0.10 8.44 11.41
CA LEU A 42 -0.96 9.27 10.57
C LEU A 42 -0.36 9.49 9.18
N ALA A 43 0.93 9.85 9.12
CA ALA A 43 1.66 10.00 7.87
C ALA A 43 1.64 8.69 7.06
N GLY A 44 1.90 7.55 7.71
CA GLY A 44 1.82 6.24 7.06
C GLY A 44 0.43 5.90 6.52
N ALA A 45 -0.65 6.29 7.22
CA ALA A 45 -2.02 6.11 6.75
C ALA A 45 -2.33 6.99 5.52
N GLN A 46 -1.86 8.23 5.50
CA GLN A 46 -2.01 9.15 4.37
C GLN A 46 -1.21 8.73 3.14
N ASP A 47 0.01 8.23 3.33
CA ASP A 47 0.81 7.66 2.23
C ASP A 47 0.11 6.45 1.61
N LYS A 48 -0.48 5.58 2.44
CA LYS A 48 -1.24 4.41 1.97
C LYS A 48 -2.47 4.83 1.14
N LEU A 49 -3.19 5.87 1.58
CA LEU A 49 -4.33 6.42 0.84
C LEU A 49 -3.89 6.99 -0.51
N THR A 50 -2.78 7.73 -0.55
CA THR A 50 -2.21 8.31 -1.76
C THR A 50 -1.76 7.22 -2.74
N GLN A 51 -1.17 6.13 -2.22
CA GLN A 51 -0.80 4.96 -3.01
C GLN A 51 -2.03 4.31 -3.65
N LEU A 52 -3.10 4.07 -2.88
CA LEU A 52 -4.34 3.48 -3.39
C LEU A 52 -4.99 4.35 -4.48
N ASP A 53 -4.97 5.68 -4.32
CA ASP A 53 -5.49 6.63 -5.32
C ASP A 53 -4.65 6.61 -6.62
N THR A 54 -3.33 6.61 -6.46
CA THR A 54 -2.39 6.50 -7.59
C THR A 54 -2.55 5.16 -8.33
N GLU A 55 -2.74 4.06 -7.61
CA GLU A 55 -2.98 2.74 -8.22
C GLU A 55 -4.31 2.67 -8.98
N ALA A 56 -5.37 3.27 -8.43
CA ALA A 56 -6.67 3.35 -9.11
C ALA A 56 -6.56 4.15 -10.41
N THR A 57 -5.83 5.28 -10.37
CA THR A 57 -5.56 6.12 -11.55
C THR A 57 -4.69 5.39 -12.57
N ARG A 58 -3.57 4.80 -12.14
CA ARG A 58 -2.66 4.07 -13.03
C ARG A 58 -3.35 2.91 -13.70
N ARG A 59 -4.13 2.08 -13.00
CA ARG A 59 -4.85 0.95 -13.62
C ARG A 59 -5.85 1.41 -14.67
N THR A 60 -6.53 2.54 -14.46
CA THR A 60 -7.40 3.17 -15.47
C THR A 60 -6.61 3.52 -16.75
N THR A 61 -5.39 4.04 -16.59
CA THR A 61 -4.48 4.36 -17.71
C THR A 61 -3.79 3.11 -18.31
N THR A 62 -3.45 2.10 -17.50
CA THR A 62 -2.73 0.88 -17.93
C THR A 62 -3.67 -0.10 -18.66
N VAL A 63 -4.98 -0.03 -18.39
CA VAL A 63 -5.99 -0.73 -19.22
C VAL A 63 -6.02 -0.15 -20.64
N SER A 64 -5.54 1.09 -20.87
CA SER A 64 -5.52 1.71 -22.20
C SER A 64 -4.22 1.50 -22.99
N LEU A 65 -3.12 1.06 -22.37
CA LEU A 65 -1.91 0.63 -23.08
C LEU A 65 -1.51 -0.73 -22.52
N GLY A 66 -1.86 -1.79 -23.26
CA GLY A 66 -1.65 -3.17 -22.85
C GLY A 66 -0.23 -3.42 -22.37
N MET A 67 -0.04 -3.55 -21.05
CA MET A 67 1.17 -4.09 -20.42
C MET A 67 0.84 -4.69 -19.03
N PRO A 68 1.56 -5.75 -18.63
CA PRO A 68 1.02 -6.81 -17.78
C PRO A 68 1.03 -6.48 -16.28
N THR A 69 0.03 -7.00 -15.58
CA THR A 69 -0.14 -6.82 -14.13
C THR A 69 0.81 -7.70 -13.30
N PHE A 70 1.17 -7.21 -12.11
CA PHE A 70 2.14 -7.73 -11.12
C PHE A 70 2.03 -9.23 -10.76
N GLY A 71 0.92 -9.92 -11.08
CA GLY A 71 0.85 -11.39 -10.96
C GLY A 71 1.78 -12.13 -11.92
N GLN A 72 2.16 -11.53 -13.06
CA GLN A 72 3.02 -12.17 -14.06
C GLN A 72 4.52 -12.06 -13.76
N ILE A 73 4.96 -11.11 -12.93
CA ILE A 73 6.37 -11.04 -12.51
C ILE A 73 6.73 -12.15 -11.52
N ALA A 74 5.78 -12.59 -10.68
CA ALA A 74 5.96 -13.71 -9.77
C ALA A 74 6.03 -15.05 -10.52
N ALA A 75 5.21 -15.23 -11.57
CA ALA A 75 5.22 -16.42 -12.43
C ALA A 75 6.50 -16.59 -13.27
N ARG A 76 7.35 -15.57 -13.37
CA ARG A 76 8.66 -15.68 -14.03
C ARG A 76 9.73 -16.30 -13.13
N ALA A 77 9.63 -16.13 -11.81
CA ALA A 77 10.65 -16.61 -10.86
C ALA A 77 10.64 -18.13 -10.66
N GLU A 78 9.60 -18.82 -11.13
CA GLU A 78 9.37 -20.25 -10.87
C GLU A 78 9.72 -21.20 -12.02
N ASN A 79 10.35 -20.72 -13.10
CA ASN A 79 11.01 -21.61 -14.08
C ASN A 79 12.53 -21.58 -13.89
N PRO A 80 13.11 -22.37 -12.97
CA PRO A 80 14.53 -22.66 -13.02
C PRO A 80 14.80 -23.51 -14.26
N THR A 81 15.45 -22.93 -15.25
CA THR A 81 16.05 -23.68 -16.37
C THR A 81 16.99 -24.74 -15.80
N PRO A 82 16.77 -26.05 -16.03
CA PRO A 82 17.76 -27.06 -15.64
C PRO A 82 18.99 -26.89 -16.52
N ILE A 83 20.14 -26.60 -15.90
CA ILE A 83 21.46 -26.62 -16.54
C ILE A 83 21.81 -28.06 -16.96
N PRO A 84 21.98 -28.40 -18.25
CA PRO A 84 22.53 -29.69 -18.63
C PRO A 84 24.06 -29.68 -18.48
N GLY A 85 24.59 -30.63 -17.70
CA GLY A 85 26.04 -30.82 -17.54
C GLY A 85 26.69 -31.36 -18.83
N PRO A 86 27.94 -30.96 -19.14
CA PRO A 86 28.63 -31.53 -20.29
C PRO A 86 29.20 -32.91 -19.95
N ARG A 87 28.86 -33.90 -20.80
CA ARG A 87 29.59 -35.17 -20.95
C ARG A 87 30.71 -34.96 -21.97
N GLY A 88 31.87 -35.56 -21.73
CA GLY A 88 32.99 -35.63 -22.67
C GLY A 88 34.31 -35.66 -21.95
#